data_AF-K6GL10-F1
#
_entry.id   AF-K6GL10-F1
#
_cell.length_a   1.000
_cell.length_b   1.000
_cell.length_c   1.000
_cell.angle_alpha   90.00
_cell.angle_beta   90.00
_cell.angle_gamma   90.00
#
_symmetry.space_group_name_H-M   'P 1'
#
loop_
_entity.id
_entity.type
_entity.pdbx_description
1 polymer ?
#
loop_
_entity_poly.entity_id
_entity_poly.type
_entity_poly.pdbx_seq_one_letter_code
_entity_poly.pdbx_strand_id
1 'polypeptide(L)'
;MAKMGDMGKVGRVGLKCMLYFWAMTLCALAIGLVVVNVLRPGAGMDDYAARMQANQAETAKVEEFAGKARKLSSTEFMLNIVPHSAVDAFAKGDILQVLFFSILFGIGLASLGDKAKNLVGVIDAFGLGLFKVVHYIMYFAPLGAFGAMAYVVASQGHDALARLFYLMLGVYVTCLLFVFAVLGLVCRLAGFSLLRYLTYIRDEILLVLGTSSSEAALPRMMRKLERAGADKSVVGLCLPMGYSFNLDGTCIYLTMAAV
;
A
#
# COMPACT_ATOMS: atom_id res chain seq x y z
N MET A 1 21.79 -11.33 -22.40
CA MET A 1 21.22 -10.58 -23.53
C MET A 1 19.79 -11.07 -23.81
N ALA A 2 18.80 -10.50 -23.12
CA ALA A 2 17.41 -10.68 -23.51
C ALA A 2 17.15 -9.85 -24.78
N LYS A 3 16.58 -10.47 -25.82
CA LYS A 3 16.40 -9.90 -27.15
C LYS A 3 15.65 -8.55 -27.07
N MET A 4 16.25 -7.52 -27.65
CA MET A 4 15.73 -6.15 -27.77
C MET A 4 14.32 -6.05 -28.41
N GLY A 5 13.87 -7.10 -29.12
CA GLY A 5 12.50 -7.22 -29.63
C GLY A 5 11.42 -7.51 -28.57
N ASP A 6 11.79 -7.93 -27.36
CA ASP A 6 10.85 -8.20 -26.26
C ASP A 6 10.62 -6.98 -25.35
N MET A 7 11.54 -6.00 -25.35
CA MET A 7 11.41 -4.77 -24.55
C MET A 7 10.16 -3.96 -24.89
N GLY A 8 9.78 -3.90 -26.18
CA GLY A 8 8.55 -3.22 -26.60
C GLY A 8 7.26 -3.92 -26.16
N LYS A 9 7.29 -5.26 -26.03
CA LYS A 9 6.16 -6.05 -25.51
C LYS A 9 6.08 -5.94 -23.99
N VAL A 10 7.21 -6.10 -23.30
CA VAL A 10 7.36 -5.93 -21.84
C VAL A 10 6.90 -4.54 -21.40
N GLY A 11 7.32 -3.48 -22.09
CA GLY A 11 6.90 -2.11 -21.79
C GLY A 11 5.39 -1.89 -21.98
N ARG A 12 4.79 -2.48 -23.02
CA ARG A 12 3.34 -2.39 -23.26
C ARG A 12 2.54 -3.13 -22.19
N VAL A 13 2.99 -4.31 -21.77
CA VAL A 13 2.37 -5.09 -20.69
C VAL A 13 2.51 -4.36 -19.36
N GLY A 14 3.69 -3.84 -19.05
CA GLY A 14 3.94 -3.05 -17.83
C GLY A 14 3.04 -1.81 -17.74
N LEU A 15 2.90 -1.05 -18.84
CA LEU A 15 2.02 0.11 -18.88
C LEU A 15 0.54 -0.28 -18.68
N LYS A 16 0.09 -1.37 -19.31
CA LYS A 16 -1.27 -1.90 -19.09
C LYS A 16 -1.49 -2.30 -17.64
N CYS A 17 -0.49 -2.94 -17.01
CA CYS A 17 -0.56 -3.31 -15.59
C CYS A 17 -0.59 -2.06 -14.68
N MET A 18 0.18 -1.00 -14.97
CA MET A 18 0.07 0.27 -14.23
C MET A 18 -1.29 0.92 -14.33
N LEU A 19 -1.82 1.04 -15.55
CA LEU A 19 -3.14 1.65 -15.77
C LEU A 19 -4.24 0.85 -15.06
N TYR A 20 -4.13 -0.48 -15.08
CA TYR A 20 -5.01 -1.35 -14.33
C TYR A 20 -4.89 -1.09 -12.82
N PHE A 21 -3.68 -1.09 -12.24
CA PHE A 21 -3.49 -0.83 -10.80
C PHE A 21 -4.05 0.53 -10.38
N TRP A 22 -3.77 1.58 -11.16
CA TRP A 22 -4.32 2.91 -10.89
C TRP A 22 -5.85 2.91 -10.90
N ALA A 23 -6.49 2.28 -11.88
CA ALA A 23 -7.94 2.18 -11.94
C ALA A 23 -8.52 1.42 -10.74
N MET A 24 -7.89 0.32 -10.33
CA MET A 24 -8.32 -0.49 -9.19
C MET A 24 -8.15 0.26 -7.87
N THR A 25 -7.03 0.95 -7.69
CA THR A 25 -6.79 1.78 -6.52
C THR A 25 -7.77 2.95 -6.44
N LEU A 26 -8.09 3.61 -7.55
CA LEU A 26 -9.13 4.66 -7.58
C LEU A 26 -10.51 4.10 -7.20
N CYS A 27 -10.86 2.92 -7.68
CA CYS A 27 -12.10 2.24 -7.29
C CYS A 27 -12.09 1.90 -5.79
N ALA A 28 -10.96 1.41 -5.26
CA ALA A 28 -10.79 1.05 -3.86
C ALA A 28 -10.95 2.26 -2.94
N LEU A 29 -10.31 3.40 -3.29
CA LEU A 29 -10.47 4.69 -2.61
C LEU A 29 -11.92 5.17 -2.64
N ALA A 30 -12.55 5.17 -3.83
CA ALA A 30 -13.93 5.64 -3.98
C ALA A 30 -14.91 4.82 -3.15
N ILE A 31 -14.79 3.49 -3.17
CA ILE A 31 -15.65 2.61 -2.39
C ILE A 31 -15.38 2.81 -0.89
N GLY A 32 -14.11 2.88 -0.46
CA GLY A 32 -13.75 3.16 0.93
C GLY A 32 -14.36 4.47 1.43
N LEU A 33 -14.31 5.53 0.60
CA LEU A 33 -14.89 6.83 0.90
C LEU A 33 -16.42 6.76 1.01
N VAL A 34 -17.09 6.05 0.11
CA VAL A 34 -18.56 5.88 0.17
C VAL A 34 -18.93 5.12 1.44
N VAL A 35 -18.26 4.00 1.73
CA VAL A 35 -18.61 3.15 2.88
C VAL A 35 -18.35 3.87 4.21
N VAL A 36 -17.23 4.57 4.38
CA VAL A 36 -16.97 5.32 5.63
C VAL A 36 -17.97 6.45 5.85
N ASN A 37 -18.37 7.16 4.79
CA ASN A 37 -19.37 8.24 4.89
C ASN A 37 -20.78 7.74 5.24
N VAL A 38 -21.08 6.48 4.89
CA VAL A 38 -22.35 5.81 5.22
C VAL A 38 -22.31 5.20 6.62
N LEU A 39 -21.27 4.42 6.93
CA LEU A 39 -21.14 3.73 8.22
C LEU A 39 -20.84 4.68 9.38
N ARG A 40 -20.15 5.80 9.09
CA ARG A 40 -19.71 6.83 10.04
C ARG A 40 -19.18 6.25 11.35
N PRO A 41 -18.11 5.43 11.30
CA PRO A 41 -17.64 4.70 12.48
C PRO A 41 -17.14 5.61 13.60
N GLY A 42 -16.78 6.87 13.30
CA GLY A 42 -16.39 7.89 14.27
C GLY A 42 -17.53 8.74 14.85
N ALA A 43 -18.79 8.52 14.47
CA ALA A 43 -19.91 9.33 14.96
C ALA A 43 -20.02 9.29 16.50
N GLY A 44 -20.08 10.46 17.14
CA GLY A 44 -20.12 10.60 18.60
C GLY A 44 -18.75 10.59 19.28
N MET A 45 -17.64 10.74 18.53
CA MET A 45 -16.30 11.06 19.06
C MET A 45 -16.02 12.56 19.15
N ASP A 46 -17.03 13.41 18.94
CA ASP A 46 -16.86 14.87 18.86
C ASP A 46 -16.32 15.46 20.18
N ASP A 47 -16.83 14.97 21.32
CA ASP A 47 -16.32 15.34 22.66
C ASP A 47 -14.88 14.89 22.90
N TYR A 48 -14.44 13.82 22.24
CA TYR A 48 -13.08 13.30 22.32
C TYR A 48 -12.12 14.07 21.41
N ALA A 49 -12.54 14.40 20.18
CA ALA A 49 -11.79 15.28 19.29
C ALA A 49 -11.56 16.64 19.97
N ALA A 50 -12.56 17.17 20.67
CA ALA A 50 -12.44 18.39 21.47
C ALA A 50 -11.45 18.25 22.65
N ARG A 51 -11.44 17.10 23.35
CA ARG A 51 -10.47 16.80 24.43
C ARG A 51 -9.03 16.63 23.94
N MET A 52 -8.84 16.00 22.80
CA MET A 52 -7.53 15.87 22.13
C MET A 52 -7.02 17.23 21.64
N GLN A 53 -7.89 18.08 21.10
CA GLN A 53 -7.54 19.45 20.70
C GLN A 53 -7.20 20.34 21.91
N ALA A 54 -7.78 20.09 23.08
CA ALA A 54 -7.45 20.81 24.32
C ALA A 54 -6.05 20.44 24.86
N ASN A 55 -5.48 19.31 24.44
CA ASN A 55 -4.14 18.88 24.81
C ASN A 55 -3.11 19.56 23.88
N GLN A 56 -2.75 20.82 24.17
CA GLN A 56 -1.94 21.69 23.30
C GLN A 56 -0.65 21.05 22.76
N ALA A 57 -0.03 20.12 23.50
CA ALA A 57 1.19 19.41 23.09
C ALA A 57 0.97 18.40 21.94
N GLU A 58 -0.23 17.81 21.84
CA GLU A 58 -0.60 16.91 20.74
C GLU A 58 -1.17 17.69 19.56
N THR A 59 -1.97 18.73 19.82
CA THR A 59 -2.50 19.63 18.78
C THR A 59 -1.38 20.33 18.01
N ALA A 60 -0.33 20.81 18.67
CA ALA A 60 0.80 21.47 18.02
C ALA A 60 1.56 20.53 17.05
N LYS A 61 1.69 19.25 17.39
CA LYS A 61 2.31 18.25 16.50
C LYS A 61 1.44 17.96 15.28
N VAL A 62 0.12 17.80 15.49
CA VAL A 62 -0.83 17.58 14.38
C VAL A 62 -0.93 18.82 13.48
N GLU A 63 -0.91 20.03 14.05
CA GLU A 63 -0.92 21.29 13.30
C GLU A 63 0.38 21.53 12.53
N GLU A 64 1.54 21.07 13.02
CA GLU A 64 2.79 21.15 12.25
C GLU A 64 2.71 20.31 10.97
N PHE A 65 2.14 19.09 11.05
CA PHE A 65 1.93 18.22 9.89
C PHE A 65 0.78 18.70 8.99
N ALA A 66 -0.36 19.09 9.55
CA ALA A 66 -1.53 19.54 8.80
C ALA A 66 -1.35 20.96 8.21
N GLY A 67 -0.63 21.84 8.90
CA GLY A 67 -0.33 23.20 8.48
C GLY A 67 0.66 23.27 7.31
N LYS A 68 1.59 22.31 7.21
CA LYS A 68 2.44 22.13 6.02
C LYS A 68 1.61 21.71 4.80
N ALA A 69 0.61 20.84 4.99
CA ALA A 69 -0.27 20.39 3.90
C ALA A 69 -1.19 21.50 3.37
N ARG A 70 -1.74 22.37 4.24
CA ARG A 70 -2.64 23.47 3.84
C ARG A 70 -1.95 24.65 3.15
N LYS A 71 -0.63 24.79 3.28
CA LYS A 71 0.14 25.92 2.71
C LYS A 71 0.67 25.66 1.30
N LEU A 72 0.58 24.43 0.79
CA LEU A 72 1.06 24.08 -0.54
C LEU A 72 0.10 24.61 -1.61
N SER A 73 0.46 25.73 -2.24
CA SER A 73 -0.11 26.11 -3.54
C SER A 73 0.12 24.96 -4.56
N SER A 74 -0.78 24.78 -5.53
CA SER A 74 -0.61 23.75 -6.57
C SER A 74 0.73 23.89 -7.33
N THR A 75 1.24 25.11 -7.47
CA THR A 75 2.56 25.40 -8.06
C THR A 75 3.70 24.97 -7.15
N GLU A 76 3.57 25.25 -5.86
CA GLU A 76 4.57 24.91 -4.83
C GLU A 76 4.61 23.40 -4.60
N PHE A 77 3.47 22.72 -4.68
CA PHE A 77 3.41 21.25 -4.69
C PHE A 77 4.20 20.66 -5.86
N MET A 78 4.02 21.16 -7.09
CA MET A 78 4.78 20.70 -8.26
C MET A 78 6.28 20.94 -8.12
N LEU A 79 6.69 22.11 -7.63
CA LEU A 79 8.10 22.41 -7.39
C LEU A 79 8.70 21.54 -6.29
N ASN A 80 7.94 21.23 -5.25
CA ASN A 80 8.36 20.37 -4.13
C ASN A 80 8.50 18.88 -4.51
N ILE A 81 8.09 18.46 -5.71
CA ILE A 81 8.37 17.10 -6.21
C ILE A 81 9.86 16.94 -6.54
N VAL A 82 10.50 18.02 -7.01
CA VAL A 82 11.90 18.01 -7.40
C VAL A 82 12.75 18.31 -6.16
N PRO A 83 13.52 17.35 -5.62
CA PRO A 83 14.37 17.62 -4.47
C PRO A 83 15.47 18.62 -4.83
N HIS A 84 15.74 19.56 -3.93
CA HIS A 84 16.95 20.39 -4.00
C HIS A 84 18.22 19.54 -3.86
N SER A 85 18.16 18.46 -3.07
CA SER A 85 19.23 17.48 -2.90
C SER A 85 18.64 16.11 -2.57
N ALA A 86 19.16 15.05 -3.22
CA ALA A 86 18.73 13.68 -2.94
C ALA A 86 18.95 13.31 -1.47
N VAL A 87 20.10 13.68 -0.90
CA VAL A 87 20.46 13.36 0.49
C VAL A 87 19.51 14.04 1.48
N ASP A 88 19.14 15.29 1.21
CA ASP A 88 18.23 16.06 2.07
C ASP A 88 16.82 15.43 2.08
N ALA A 89 16.33 14.99 0.91
CA ALA A 89 15.04 14.31 0.80
C ALA A 89 15.00 13.00 1.60
N PHE A 90 16.06 12.20 1.54
CA PHE A 90 16.18 10.99 2.35
C PHE A 90 16.32 11.28 3.85
N ALA A 91 17.04 12.34 4.23
CA ALA A 91 17.26 12.71 5.63
C ALA A 91 15.99 13.25 6.30
N LYS A 92 15.20 14.06 5.58
CA LYS A 92 13.93 14.62 6.07
C LYS A 92 12.75 13.67 5.94
N GLY A 93 12.89 12.61 5.14
CA GLY A 93 11.82 11.65 4.89
C GLY A 93 10.74 12.18 3.96
N ASP A 94 11.10 13.08 3.04
CA ASP A 94 10.16 13.64 2.06
C ASP A 94 9.83 12.61 0.98
N ILE A 95 8.80 11.80 1.25
CA ILE A 95 8.45 10.60 0.48
C ILE A 95 8.32 10.89 -1.02
N LEU A 96 7.66 11.99 -1.39
CA LEU A 96 7.41 12.34 -2.81
C LEU A 96 8.72 12.67 -3.55
N GLN A 97 9.63 13.40 -2.90
CA GLN A 97 10.94 13.76 -3.44
C GLN A 97 11.85 12.53 -3.56
N VAL A 98 11.88 11.70 -2.51
CA VAL A 98 12.60 10.43 -2.50
C VAL A 98 12.12 9.54 -3.65
N LEU A 99 10.79 9.43 -3.85
CA LEU A 99 10.20 8.64 -4.92
C LEU A 99 10.59 9.18 -6.29
N PHE A 100 10.46 10.49 -6.52
CA PHE A 100 10.80 11.13 -7.79
C PHE A 100 12.27 10.89 -8.17
N PHE A 101 13.20 11.16 -7.24
CA PHE A 101 14.61 10.89 -7.44
C PHE A 101 14.89 9.40 -7.70
N SER A 102 14.29 8.50 -6.91
CA SER A 102 14.51 7.05 -7.02
C SER A 102 14.05 6.50 -8.38
N ILE A 103 12.94 7.01 -8.92
CA ILE A 103 12.47 6.62 -10.26
C ILE A 103 13.45 7.07 -11.34
N LEU A 104 13.86 8.35 -11.34
CA LEU A 104 14.82 8.87 -12.32
C LEU A 104 16.16 8.16 -12.23
N PHE A 105 16.65 7.94 -11.01
CA PHE A 105 17.89 7.22 -10.76
C PHE A 105 17.81 5.77 -11.23
N GLY A 106 16.69 5.09 -10.95
CA GLY A 106 16.42 3.73 -11.43
C GLY A 106 16.39 3.63 -12.96
N ILE A 107 15.75 4.59 -13.65
CA ILE A 107 15.75 4.68 -15.12
C ILE A 107 17.17 4.90 -15.64
N GLY A 108 17.95 5.78 -15.00
CA GLY A 108 19.35 6.01 -15.33
C GLY A 108 20.19 4.73 -15.20
N LEU A 109 20.08 4.02 -14.08
CA LEU A 109 20.76 2.73 -13.87
C LEU A 109 20.34 1.68 -14.90
N ALA A 110 19.05 1.60 -15.24
CA ALA A 110 18.55 0.67 -16.24
C ALA A 110 19.15 0.94 -17.64
N SER A 111 19.35 2.22 -18.01
CA SER A 111 19.97 2.62 -19.28
C SER A 111 21.46 2.22 -19.40
N LEU A 112 22.15 2.07 -18.27
CA LEU A 112 23.57 1.67 -18.21
C LEU A 112 23.78 0.15 -18.38
N GLY A 113 22.72 -0.64 -18.32
CA GLY A 113 22.75 -2.10 -18.52
C GLY A 113 23.70 -2.81 -17.56
N ASP A 114 24.58 -3.66 -18.09
CA ASP A 114 25.49 -4.50 -17.28
C ASP A 114 26.45 -3.69 -16.39
N LYS A 115 26.75 -2.43 -16.75
CA LYS A 115 27.62 -1.55 -15.94
C LYS A 115 27.03 -1.21 -14.57
N ALA A 116 25.69 -1.17 -14.45
CA ALA A 116 25.00 -0.84 -13.21
C ALA A 116 24.74 -2.07 -12.32
N LYS A 117 25.00 -3.29 -12.80
CA LYS A 117 24.58 -4.54 -12.15
C LYS A 117 25.08 -4.69 -10.71
N ASN A 118 26.34 -4.35 -10.45
CA ASN A 118 26.90 -4.44 -9.09
C ASN A 118 26.22 -3.46 -8.13
N LEU A 119 25.95 -2.24 -8.58
CA LEU A 119 25.31 -1.23 -7.75
C LEU A 119 23.84 -1.58 -7.46
N VAL A 120 23.10 -2.07 -8.45
CA VAL A 120 21.73 -2.58 -8.25
C VAL A 120 21.73 -3.71 -7.22
N GLY A 121 22.67 -4.65 -7.31
CA GLY A 121 22.79 -5.74 -6.33
C GLY A 121 23.08 -5.26 -4.89
N VAL A 122 23.85 -4.18 -4.72
CA VAL A 122 24.07 -3.56 -3.41
C VAL A 122 22.79 -2.91 -2.88
N ILE A 123 22.03 -2.22 -3.74
CA ILE A 123 20.75 -1.60 -3.38
C ILE A 123 19.74 -2.67 -2.95
N ASP A 124 19.66 -3.78 -3.69
CA ASP A 124 18.79 -4.91 -3.37
C ASP A 124 19.15 -5.54 -2.00
N ALA A 125 20.45 -5.77 -1.76
CA ALA A 125 20.92 -6.31 -0.49
C ALA A 125 20.64 -5.36 0.70
N PHE A 126 20.76 -4.05 0.47
CA PHE A 126 20.39 -3.05 1.47
C PHE A 126 18.88 -3.08 1.78
N GLY A 127 18.03 -3.20 0.77
CA GLY A 127 16.59 -3.37 0.93
C GLY A 127 16.22 -4.62 1.75
N LEU A 128 16.87 -5.76 1.47
CA LEU A 128 16.71 -6.99 2.26
C LEU A 128 17.13 -6.79 3.72
N GLY A 129 18.21 -6.05 3.96
CA GLY A 129 18.64 -5.67 5.32
C GLY A 129 17.58 -4.85 6.05
N LEU A 130 16.99 -3.85 5.39
CA LEU A 130 15.89 -3.03 5.92
C LEU A 130 14.67 -3.89 6.28
N PHE A 131 14.23 -4.78 5.39
CA PHE A 131 13.12 -5.70 5.68
C PHE A 131 13.43 -6.62 6.88
N LYS A 132 14.69 -7.03 7.05
CA LYS A 132 15.11 -7.82 8.22
C LYS A 132 14.98 -7.04 9.53
N VAL A 133 15.31 -5.76 9.52
CA VAL A 133 15.11 -4.88 10.68
C VAL A 133 13.62 -4.72 11.00
N VAL A 134 12.78 -4.48 9.99
CA VAL A 134 11.32 -4.43 10.16
C VAL A 134 10.78 -5.74 10.76
N HIS A 135 11.29 -6.89 10.30
CA HIS A 135 10.97 -8.20 10.85
C HIS A 135 11.37 -8.33 12.33
N TYR A 136 12.53 -7.80 12.73
CA TYR A 136 12.91 -7.78 14.15
C TYR A 136 11.97 -6.91 14.99
N ILE A 137 11.58 -5.74 14.48
CA ILE A 137 10.62 -4.86 15.15
C ILE A 137 9.26 -5.55 15.29
N MET A 138 8.83 -6.33 14.29
CA MET A 138 7.57 -7.09 14.34
C MET A 138 7.50 -8.10 15.49
N TYR A 139 8.62 -8.62 16.02
CA TYR A 139 8.59 -9.45 17.24
C TYR A 139 8.15 -8.67 18.48
N PHE A 140 8.44 -7.37 18.54
CA PHE A 140 8.05 -6.49 19.63
C PHE A 140 6.69 -5.80 19.39
N ALA A 141 6.18 -5.83 18.16
CA ALA A 141 4.90 -5.24 17.82
C ALA A 141 3.72 -5.71 18.70
N PRO A 142 3.62 -6.98 19.13
CA PRO A 142 2.55 -7.41 20.05
C PRO A 142 2.57 -6.67 21.39
N LEU A 143 3.76 -6.39 21.94
CA LEU A 143 3.91 -5.63 23.18
C LEU A 143 3.50 -4.17 22.98
N GLY A 144 3.91 -3.56 21.86
CA GLY A 144 3.52 -2.20 21.50
C GLY A 144 2.01 -2.07 21.28
N ALA A 145 1.41 -2.99 20.53
CA ALA A 145 -0.03 -3.04 20.29
C ALA A 145 -0.82 -3.26 21.58
N PHE A 146 -0.34 -4.15 22.47
CA PHE A 146 -0.94 -4.34 23.78
C PHE A 146 -0.90 -3.05 24.61
N GLY A 147 0.24 -2.37 24.68
CA GLY A 147 0.37 -1.09 25.39
C GLY A 147 -0.55 -0.01 24.82
N ALA A 148 -0.61 0.12 23.49
CA ALA A 148 -1.49 1.07 22.81
C ALA A 148 -2.96 0.78 23.07
N MET A 149 -3.40 -0.48 22.96
CA MET A 149 -4.78 -0.88 23.26
C MET A 149 -5.12 -0.68 24.74
N ALA A 150 -4.21 -1.02 25.65
CA ALA A 150 -4.40 -0.80 27.08
C ALA A 150 -4.55 0.69 27.40
N TYR A 151 -3.74 1.55 26.78
CA TYR A 151 -3.86 3.00 26.93
C TYR A 151 -5.21 3.52 26.41
N VAL A 152 -5.65 3.08 25.23
CA VAL A 152 -6.96 3.48 24.66
C VAL A 152 -8.10 3.04 25.57
N VAL A 153 -8.09 1.80 26.06
CA VAL A 153 -9.13 1.30 26.98
C VAL A 153 -9.10 2.03 28.32
N ALA A 154 -7.92 2.33 28.87
CA ALA A 154 -7.79 3.04 30.13
C ALA A 154 -8.20 4.53 30.04
N SER A 155 -7.92 5.17 28.91
CA SER A 155 -8.21 6.60 28.70
C SER A 155 -9.62 6.86 28.16
N GLN A 156 -10.17 5.95 27.35
CA GLN A 156 -11.42 6.15 26.60
C GLN A 156 -12.52 5.12 26.92
N GLY A 157 -12.23 4.13 27.77
CA GLY A 157 -13.19 3.10 28.16
C GLY A 157 -13.50 2.10 27.04
N HIS A 158 -14.55 1.29 27.25
CA HIS A 158 -14.93 0.24 26.30
C HIS A 158 -15.53 0.78 24.99
N ASP A 159 -16.09 2.00 25.00
CA ASP A 159 -16.76 2.58 23.84
C ASP A 159 -15.80 2.87 22.70
N ALA A 160 -14.57 3.31 23.00
CA ALA A 160 -13.54 3.51 21.98
C ALA A 160 -13.13 2.19 21.31
N LEU A 161 -13.04 1.10 22.08
CA LEU A 161 -12.74 -0.23 21.53
C LEU A 161 -13.87 -0.72 20.62
N ALA A 162 -15.13 -0.52 21.02
CA ALA A 162 -16.29 -0.88 20.21
C ALA A 162 -16.34 -0.12 18.87
N ARG A 163 -15.95 1.17 18.88
CA ARG A 163 -15.88 2.00 17.67
C ARG A 163 -14.72 1.61 16.76
N LEU A 164 -13.55 1.30 17.33
CA LEU A 164 -12.42 0.77 16.55
C LEU A 164 -12.77 -0.57 15.91
N PHE A 165 -13.46 -1.43 16.65
CA PHE A 165 -13.99 -2.68 16.11
C PHE A 165 -15.00 -2.43 14.98
N TYR A 166 -15.90 -1.46 15.14
CA TYR A 166 -16.87 -1.08 14.11
C TYR A 166 -16.18 -0.52 12.84
N LEU A 167 -15.13 0.30 12.99
CA LEU A 167 -14.28 0.73 11.87
C LEU A 167 -13.64 -0.48 11.16
N MET A 168 -13.03 -1.39 11.92
CA MET A 168 -12.41 -2.60 11.35
C MET A 168 -13.41 -3.49 10.63
N LEU A 169 -14.61 -3.66 11.19
CA LEU A 169 -15.70 -4.35 10.52
C LEU A 169 -16.06 -3.67 9.19
N GLY A 170 -16.15 -2.34 9.18
CA GLY A 170 -16.35 -1.54 7.97
C GLY A 170 -15.26 -1.78 6.93
N VAL A 171 -13.99 -1.81 7.33
CA VAL A 171 -12.86 -2.13 6.44
C VAL A 171 -13.01 -3.52 5.84
N TYR A 172 -13.31 -4.55 6.64
CA TYR A 172 -13.49 -5.92 6.14
C TYR A 172 -14.68 -6.06 5.20
N VAL A 173 -15.81 -5.43 5.51
CA VAL A 173 -16.99 -5.39 4.63
C VAL A 173 -16.64 -4.70 3.31
N THR A 174 -15.88 -3.61 3.37
CA THR A 174 -15.42 -2.89 2.17
C THR A 174 -14.48 -3.74 1.32
N CYS A 175 -13.53 -4.44 1.94
CA CYS A 175 -12.66 -5.38 1.26
C CYS A 175 -13.45 -6.52 0.59
N LEU A 176 -14.44 -7.09 1.27
CA LEU A 176 -15.32 -8.11 0.69
C LEU A 176 -16.12 -7.55 -0.49
N LEU A 177 -16.68 -6.35 -0.36
CA LEU A 177 -17.39 -5.68 -1.44
C LEU A 177 -16.47 -5.42 -2.64
N PHE A 178 -15.24 -4.95 -2.41
CA PHE A 178 -14.25 -4.76 -3.47
C PHE A 178 -13.91 -6.08 -4.18
N VAL A 179 -13.68 -7.15 -3.41
CA VAL A 179 -13.36 -8.48 -3.97
C VAL A 179 -14.53 -9.04 -4.78
N PHE A 180 -15.75 -9.03 -4.24
CA PHE A 180 -16.89 -9.66 -4.91
C PHE A 180 -17.53 -8.79 -6.00
N ALA A 181 -17.57 -7.47 -5.83
CA ALA A 181 -18.14 -6.56 -6.82
C ALA A 181 -17.11 -6.15 -7.88
N VAL A 182 -16.00 -5.53 -7.49
CA VAL A 182 -15.02 -4.98 -8.44
C VAL A 182 -14.20 -6.09 -9.07
N LEU A 183 -13.49 -6.89 -8.29
CA LEU A 183 -12.71 -8.00 -8.85
C LEU A 183 -13.63 -9.07 -9.46
N GLY A 184 -14.83 -9.27 -8.92
CA GLY A 184 -15.84 -10.15 -9.53
C GLY A 184 -16.26 -9.71 -10.93
N LEU A 185 -16.49 -8.40 -11.13
CA LEU A 185 -16.77 -7.83 -12.45
C LEU A 185 -15.57 -7.99 -13.38
N VAL A 186 -14.36 -7.69 -12.92
CA VAL A 186 -13.12 -7.84 -13.71
C VAL A 186 -12.94 -9.29 -14.16
N CYS A 187 -13.08 -10.27 -13.26
CA CYS A 187 -12.99 -11.69 -13.60
C CYS A 187 -14.05 -12.09 -14.64
N ARG A 188 -15.29 -11.60 -14.47
CA ARG A 188 -16.38 -11.87 -15.42
C ARG A 188 -16.09 -11.30 -16.81
N LEU A 189 -15.58 -10.07 -16.89
CA LEU A 189 -15.16 -9.44 -18.15
C LEU A 189 -13.97 -10.17 -18.80
N ALA A 190 -13.06 -10.71 -17.98
CA ALA A 190 -11.93 -11.52 -18.43
C ALA A 190 -12.30 -12.97 -18.77
N GLY A 191 -13.55 -13.40 -18.56
CA GLY A 191 -14.06 -14.71 -18.96
C GLY A 191 -13.81 -15.86 -17.98
N PHE A 192 -13.46 -15.58 -16.72
CA PHE A 192 -13.31 -16.62 -15.69
C PHE A 192 -14.06 -16.31 -14.40
N SER A 193 -14.38 -17.33 -13.61
CA SER A 193 -15.15 -17.13 -12.38
C SER A 193 -14.26 -16.76 -11.21
N LEU A 194 -14.62 -15.68 -10.50
CA LEU A 194 -13.95 -15.26 -9.27
C LEU A 194 -13.89 -16.38 -8.22
N LEU A 195 -14.98 -17.12 -8.00
CA LEU A 195 -15.02 -18.16 -6.95
C LEU A 195 -14.02 -19.30 -7.20
N ARG A 196 -13.91 -19.78 -8.46
CA ARG A 196 -12.87 -20.76 -8.81
C ARG A 196 -11.47 -20.19 -8.63
N TYR A 197 -11.28 -18.90 -8.95
CA TYR A 197 -9.99 -18.24 -8.74
C TYR A 197 -9.64 -18.16 -7.25
N LEU A 198 -10.55 -17.70 -6.39
CA LEU A 198 -10.35 -17.64 -4.93
C LEU A 198 -10.09 -19.02 -4.33
N THR A 199 -10.81 -20.04 -4.78
CA THR A 199 -10.58 -21.43 -4.35
C THR A 199 -9.23 -21.94 -4.82
N TYR A 200 -8.83 -21.57 -6.04
CA TYR A 200 -7.52 -21.91 -6.57
C TYR A 200 -6.44 -21.30 -5.68
N ILE A 201 -6.48 -20.00 -5.35
CA ILE A 201 -5.44 -19.29 -4.58
C ILE A 201 -5.63 -19.33 -3.04
N ARG A 202 -6.50 -20.22 -2.53
CA ARG A 202 -6.89 -20.24 -1.11
C ARG A 202 -5.71 -20.35 -0.14
N ASP A 203 -4.71 -21.16 -0.49
CA ASP A 203 -3.60 -21.43 0.40
C ASP A 203 -2.71 -20.19 0.55
N GLU A 204 -2.62 -19.37 -0.50
CA GLU A 204 -1.88 -18.13 -0.50
C GLU A 204 -2.64 -17.04 0.25
N ILE A 205 -3.97 -16.99 0.14
CA ILE A 205 -4.80 -16.12 0.99
C ILE A 205 -4.60 -16.47 2.47
N LEU A 206 -4.64 -17.75 2.82
CA LEU A 206 -4.41 -18.20 4.21
C LEU A 206 -2.98 -17.91 4.68
N LEU A 207 -1.99 -18.06 3.80
CA LEU A 207 -0.61 -17.72 4.10
C LEU A 207 -0.46 -16.23 4.41
N VAL A 208 -0.95 -15.34 3.54
CA VAL A 208 -0.88 -13.88 3.75
C VAL A 208 -1.65 -13.47 5.00
N LEU A 209 -2.82 -14.07 5.25
CA LEU A 209 -3.58 -13.82 6.47
C LEU A 209 -2.81 -14.22 7.72
N GLY A 210 -2.12 -15.37 7.69
CA GLY A 210 -1.35 -15.87 8.82
C GLY A 210 -0.01 -15.16 9.03
N THR A 211 0.65 -14.72 7.97
CA THR A 211 1.97 -14.05 8.05
C THR A 211 1.87 -12.53 8.07
N SER A 212 0.70 -11.97 7.76
CA SER A 212 0.50 -10.54 7.51
C SER A 212 1.47 -9.97 6.46
N SER A 213 1.98 -10.81 5.54
CA SER A 213 2.96 -10.41 4.52
C SER A 213 2.60 -10.98 3.15
N SER A 214 2.37 -10.07 2.19
CA SER A 214 2.13 -10.40 0.79
C SER A 214 3.38 -10.96 0.09
N GLU A 215 4.58 -10.63 0.56
CA GLU A 215 5.87 -11.11 0.01
C GLU A 215 5.99 -12.63 0.15
N ALA A 216 5.54 -13.17 1.28
CA ALA A 216 5.61 -14.59 1.58
C ALA A 216 4.84 -15.46 0.56
N ALA A 217 3.78 -14.91 -0.05
CA ALA A 217 2.97 -15.60 -1.04
C ALA A 217 3.44 -15.41 -2.48
N LEU A 218 4.27 -14.40 -2.77
CA LEU A 218 4.64 -14.00 -4.13
C LEU A 218 5.29 -15.14 -4.95
N PRO A 219 6.32 -15.88 -4.46
CA PRO A 219 6.95 -16.95 -5.24
C PRO A 219 6.02 -18.15 -5.50
N ARG A 220 5.06 -18.37 -4.60
CA ARG A 220 4.06 -19.43 -4.73
C ARG A 220 2.98 -19.04 -5.72
N MET A 221 2.54 -17.78 -5.69
CA MET A 221 1.61 -17.20 -6.65
C MET A 221 2.14 -17.22 -8.07
N MET A 222 3.39 -16.81 -8.31
CA MET A 222 3.98 -16.83 -9.66
C MET A 222 3.93 -18.23 -10.29
N ARG A 223 4.41 -19.24 -9.57
CA ARG A 223 4.38 -20.64 -10.04
C ARG A 223 2.98 -21.16 -10.31
N LYS A 224 2.01 -20.76 -9.49
CA LYS A 224 0.63 -21.23 -9.56
C LYS A 224 -0.11 -20.60 -10.75
N LEU A 225 0.07 -19.31 -10.99
CA LEU A 225 -0.49 -18.64 -12.17
C LEU A 225 0.13 -19.13 -13.49
N GLU A 226 1.44 -19.41 -13.51
CA GLU A 226 2.07 -20.06 -14.68
C GLU A 226 1.45 -21.43 -14.97
N ARG A 227 1.19 -22.25 -13.94
CA ARG A 227 0.50 -23.55 -14.09
C ARG A 227 -0.96 -23.40 -14.51
N ALA A 228 -1.60 -22.29 -14.19
CA ALA A 228 -2.95 -21.96 -14.65
C ALA A 228 -2.98 -21.51 -16.13
N GLY A 229 -1.82 -21.38 -16.79
CA GLY A 229 -1.70 -21.04 -18.21
C GLY A 229 -1.34 -19.57 -18.48
N ALA A 230 -1.02 -18.79 -17.44
CA ALA A 230 -0.54 -17.42 -17.63
C ALA A 230 0.89 -17.41 -18.19
N ASP A 231 1.15 -16.52 -19.14
CA ASP A 231 2.48 -16.39 -19.75
C ASP A 231 3.53 -15.96 -18.72
N LYS A 232 4.69 -16.63 -18.72
CA LYS A 232 5.78 -16.38 -17.76
C LYS A 232 6.27 -14.93 -17.77
N SER A 233 6.29 -14.29 -18.94
CA SER A 233 6.70 -12.89 -19.07
C SER A 233 5.70 -11.94 -18.40
N VAL A 234 4.40 -12.25 -18.46
CA VAL A 234 3.34 -11.45 -17.84
C VAL A 234 3.33 -11.66 -16.33
N VAL A 235 3.43 -12.91 -15.87
CA VAL A 235 3.50 -13.24 -14.44
C VAL A 235 4.76 -12.66 -13.81
N GLY A 236 5.91 -12.83 -14.47
CA GLY A 236 7.21 -12.35 -14.02
C GLY A 236 7.29 -10.83 -13.87
N LEU A 237 6.46 -10.09 -14.62
CA LEU A 237 6.41 -8.63 -14.56
C LEU A 237 5.29 -8.12 -13.64
N CYS A 238 4.05 -8.53 -13.86
CA CYS A 238 2.90 -7.88 -13.24
C CYS A 238 2.70 -8.27 -11.76
N LEU A 239 3.11 -9.47 -11.32
CA LEU A 239 2.97 -9.85 -9.91
C LEU A 239 3.92 -9.09 -8.98
N PRO A 240 5.25 -9.03 -9.26
CA PRO A 240 6.17 -8.21 -8.45
C PRO A 240 5.79 -6.73 -8.45
N MET A 241 5.35 -6.23 -9.61
CA MET A 241 4.91 -4.85 -9.75
C MET A 241 3.62 -4.57 -8.97
N GLY A 242 2.66 -5.49 -8.99
CA GLY A 242 1.43 -5.38 -8.20
C GLY A 242 1.68 -5.44 -6.69
N TYR A 243 2.64 -6.27 -6.24
CA TYR A 243 3.05 -6.32 -4.84
C TYR A 243 3.50 -4.94 -4.32
N SER A 244 4.25 -4.18 -5.12
CA SER A 244 4.76 -2.87 -4.73
C SER A 244 3.79 -1.71 -4.99
N PHE A 245 3.03 -1.75 -6.08
CA PHE A 245 2.27 -0.60 -6.57
C PHE A 245 0.74 -0.74 -6.48
N ASN A 246 0.21 -1.93 -6.17
CA ASN A 246 -1.23 -2.17 -6.10
C ASN A 246 -1.69 -2.57 -4.68
N LEU A 247 -1.58 -1.63 -3.75
CA LEU A 247 -1.88 -1.82 -2.33
C LEU A 247 -3.34 -1.44 -2.00
N ASP A 248 -4.30 -1.98 -2.76
CA ASP A 248 -5.72 -1.59 -2.68
C ASP A 248 -6.33 -1.72 -1.27
N GLY A 249 -5.99 -2.79 -0.54
CA GLY A 249 -6.45 -2.98 0.83
C GLY A 249 -5.95 -1.91 1.80
N THR A 250 -4.68 -1.50 1.64
CA THR A 250 -4.10 -0.37 2.39
C THR A 250 -4.80 0.92 2.02
N CYS A 251 -5.10 1.16 0.74
CA CYS A 251 -5.82 2.34 0.28
C CYS A 251 -7.24 2.43 0.87
N ILE A 252 -7.97 1.30 0.93
CA ILE A 252 -9.27 1.24 1.63
C ILE A 252 -9.11 1.65 3.08
N TYR A 253 -8.20 1.01 3.81
CA TYR A 253 -7.95 1.32 5.21
C TYR A 253 -7.58 2.80 5.43
N LEU A 254 -6.61 3.32 4.67
CA LEU A 254 -6.14 4.70 4.79
C LEU A 254 -7.26 5.70 4.49
N THR A 255 -8.12 5.43 3.50
CA THR A 255 -9.26 6.31 3.18
C THR A 255 -10.26 6.34 4.32
N MET A 256 -10.59 5.17 4.88
CA MET A 256 -11.55 5.08 5.98
C MET A 256 -10.99 5.61 7.29
N ALA A 257 -9.68 5.56 7.49
CA ALA A 257 -9.02 6.09 8.69
C ALA A 257 -8.77 7.61 8.62
N ALA A 258 -8.70 8.17 7.41
CA ALA A 258 -8.46 9.60 7.20
C ALA A 258 -9.73 10.47 7.31
N VAL A 259 -10.92 9.85 7.28
CA VAL A 259 -12.24 10.51 7.30
C VAL A 259 -12.98 10.15 8.57
#